data_AF-X6N7B6-F1
#
_entry.id   AF-X6N7B6-F1
#
_cell.length_a   1.000
_cell.length_b   1.000
_cell.length_c   1.000
_cell.angle_alpha   90.00
_cell.angle_beta   90.00
_cell.angle_gamma   90.00
#
_symmetry.space_group_name_H-M   'P 1'
#
loop_
_entity.id
_entity.type
_entity.pdbx_description
1 polymer ?
#
loop_
_entity_poly.entity_id
_entity_poly.type
_entity_poly.pdbx_seq_one_letter_code
_entity_poly.pdbx_strand_id
1 'polypeptide(L)'
;LQSLPLLYACQYRDDLNENLLRWLIPKHLEHNPDFWLNRHPKSGNYLLHLAVQNSHPNCLERLHLLKKIIPDHFYKQLLVLTNKNHQTALMYACAISSEVLGEGIFEILLPQLLDKASLSFWEMRDTKGRTLIELALCNTKGDTIERLKTIKRNMPKKTYFSIITQKKPLIYVLYLQSEVRDELVQMLVPRSEKVDLNAYWEVKDKVLMFKGHSLLHLAILNQQPHFESRVKVLKKFAPKTCFDKMIKLKDKVTGICCFYSIFFFFFWSGNIFKRNGWIPLMYLFYFQHRIDDSIIELLLPDEIKANEDISFWELTDNVTYFLKNVFLFIYLFVCLLIFFFFFFLCVGCEQSKHSLLQFSIQNNKPHLEHRLELLKKWIPEQSFQKLIRTNDDVAFFFFFFCECRHSNNLEGNI
;
A
#
# COMPACT_ATOMS: atom_id res chain seq x y z
N LEU A 1 -24.12 9.58 28.38
CA LEU A 1 -22.98 10.11 27.59
C LEU A 1 -23.17 11.61 27.39
N GLN A 2 -22.72 12.43 28.32
CA GLN A 2 -23.07 13.86 28.36
C GLN A 2 -22.39 14.70 27.25
N SER A 3 -21.28 14.25 26.67
CA SER A 3 -20.59 14.94 25.56
C SER A 3 -20.98 14.46 24.16
N LEU A 4 -21.95 13.54 24.04
CA LEU A 4 -22.32 12.95 22.75
C LEU A 4 -22.77 14.00 21.71
N PRO A 5 -23.62 14.99 22.05
CA PRO A 5 -24.01 16.03 21.09
C PRO A 5 -22.83 16.83 20.55
N LEU A 6 -21.85 17.17 21.41
CA LEU A 6 -20.63 17.88 21.02
C LEU A 6 -19.76 17.05 20.05
N LEU A 7 -19.62 15.74 20.32
CA LEU A 7 -18.89 14.82 19.44
C LEU A 7 -19.53 14.74 18.04
N TYR A 8 -20.86 14.58 17.97
CA TYR A 8 -21.58 14.55 16.70
C TYR A 8 -21.50 15.90 15.95
N ALA A 9 -21.62 17.02 16.66
CA ALA A 9 -21.49 18.34 16.04
C ALA A 9 -20.10 18.51 15.40
N CYS A 10 -19.02 18.14 16.11
CA CYS A 10 -17.67 18.20 15.55
C CYS A 10 -17.49 17.30 14.32
N GLN A 11 -18.12 16.12 14.32
CA GLN A 11 -17.97 15.14 13.25
C GLN A 11 -18.73 15.50 11.97
N TYR A 12 -19.92 16.11 12.08
CA TYR A 12 -20.84 16.21 10.95
C TYR A 12 -21.26 17.63 10.56
N ARG A 13 -20.99 18.66 11.38
CA ARG A 13 -21.42 20.03 11.08
C ARG A 13 -20.34 20.80 10.33
N ASP A 14 -20.72 21.44 9.23
CA ASP A 14 -19.91 22.39 8.47
C ASP A 14 -19.96 23.80 9.09
N ASP A 15 -21.12 24.22 9.60
CA ASP A 15 -21.37 25.53 10.19
C ASP A 15 -20.98 25.67 11.68
N LEU A 16 -20.07 24.81 12.15
CA LEU A 16 -19.64 24.80 13.54
C LEU A 16 -18.99 26.14 13.91
N ASN A 17 -19.65 26.88 14.80
CA ASN A 17 -19.21 28.19 15.27
C ASN A 17 -19.18 28.27 16.80
N GLU A 18 -18.64 29.37 17.32
CA GLU A 18 -18.44 29.57 18.75
C GLU A 18 -19.75 29.53 19.56
N ASN A 19 -20.84 30.08 19.01
CA ASN A 19 -22.13 30.10 19.69
C ASN A 19 -22.69 28.69 19.82
N LEU A 20 -22.65 27.89 18.74
CA LEU A 20 -23.13 26.52 18.75
C LEU A 20 -22.33 25.66 19.74
N LEU A 21 -21.00 25.81 19.77
CA LEU A 21 -20.17 25.08 20.74
C LEU A 21 -20.49 25.48 22.18
N ARG A 22 -20.63 26.78 22.46
CA ARG A 22 -21.02 27.26 23.81
C ARG A 22 -22.37 26.73 24.25
N TRP A 23 -23.31 26.51 23.34
CA TRP A 23 -24.60 25.88 23.68
C TRP A 23 -24.47 24.38 23.97
N LEU A 24 -23.54 23.70 23.31
CA LEU A 24 -23.30 22.26 23.48
C LEU A 24 -22.42 21.93 24.68
N ILE A 25 -21.86 22.93 25.36
CA ILE A 25 -21.01 22.78 26.55
C ILE A 25 -21.80 23.24 27.79
N PRO A 26 -22.32 22.31 28.61
CA PRO A 26 -22.99 22.69 29.84
C PRO A 26 -21.98 23.34 30.81
N LYS A 27 -22.31 24.53 31.35
CA LYS A 27 -21.42 25.29 32.25
C LYS A 27 -20.85 24.46 33.41
N HIS A 28 -21.67 23.58 33.99
CA HIS A 28 -21.24 22.72 35.11
C HIS A 28 -20.28 21.59 34.70
N LEU A 29 -20.04 21.38 33.40
CA LEU A 29 -19.14 20.37 32.86
C LEU A 29 -17.86 20.97 32.23
N GLU A 30 -17.71 22.30 32.22
CA GLU A 30 -16.53 22.97 31.62
C GLU A 30 -15.20 22.49 32.21
N HIS A 31 -15.19 22.07 33.47
CA HIS A 31 -14.00 21.53 34.15
C HIS A 31 -14.04 20.01 34.32
N ASN A 32 -15.00 19.31 33.72
CA ASN A 32 -15.16 17.87 33.90
C ASN A 32 -14.31 17.08 32.88
N PRO A 33 -13.35 16.24 33.33
CA PRO A 33 -12.53 15.41 32.43
C PRO A 33 -13.37 14.42 31.61
N ASP A 34 -14.41 13.82 32.19
CA ASP A 34 -15.27 12.83 31.53
C ASP A 34 -16.08 13.46 30.38
N PHE A 35 -16.25 14.78 30.38
CA PHE A 35 -16.88 15.49 29.28
C PHE A 35 -15.89 15.64 28.11
N TRP A 36 -14.73 16.24 28.36
CA TRP A 36 -13.75 16.61 27.32
C TRP A 36 -12.95 15.43 26.77
N LEU A 37 -12.63 14.46 27.62
CA LEU A 37 -11.82 13.27 27.29
C LEU A 37 -12.69 12.06 26.96
N ASN A 38 -13.94 12.29 26.62
CA ASN A 38 -14.81 11.22 26.16
C ASN A 38 -14.50 10.80 24.72
N ARG A 39 -14.73 9.52 24.42
CA ARG A 39 -14.56 8.96 23.08
C ARG A 39 -15.90 8.76 22.42
N HIS A 40 -15.97 8.97 21.11
CA HIS A 40 -17.11 8.56 20.32
C HIS A 40 -17.29 7.03 20.41
N PRO A 41 -18.46 6.51 20.79
CA PRO A 41 -18.62 5.09 21.16
C PRO A 41 -18.29 4.13 20.00
N LYS A 42 -18.69 4.50 18.77
CA LYS A 42 -18.48 3.67 17.58
C LYS A 42 -17.02 3.71 17.10
N SER A 43 -16.50 4.90 16.82
CA SER A 43 -15.15 5.07 16.23
C SER A 43 -14.02 5.06 17.27
N GLY A 44 -14.30 5.37 18.53
CA GLY A 44 -13.29 5.60 19.56
C GLY A 44 -12.44 6.85 19.37
N ASN A 45 -12.89 7.74 18.48
CA ASN A 45 -12.25 9.03 18.19
C ASN A 45 -12.58 10.06 19.28
N TYR A 46 -11.62 10.92 19.57
CA TYR A 46 -11.82 12.09 20.44
C TYR A 46 -12.18 13.33 19.63
N LEU A 47 -12.51 14.44 20.29
CA LEU A 47 -12.90 15.70 19.65
C LEU A 47 -11.94 16.14 18.53
N LEU A 48 -10.63 16.09 18.77
CA LEU A 48 -9.64 16.48 17.76
C LEU A 48 -9.59 15.52 16.57
N HIS A 49 -9.78 14.21 16.77
CA HIS A 49 -9.91 13.25 15.67
C HIS A 49 -11.16 13.52 14.85
N LEU A 50 -12.29 13.81 15.49
CA LEU A 50 -13.57 14.08 14.83
C LEU A 50 -13.52 15.39 14.04
N ALA A 51 -12.88 16.42 14.58
CA ALA A 51 -12.68 17.70 13.91
C ALA A 51 -11.94 17.56 12.58
N VAL A 52 -10.97 16.65 12.55
CA VAL A 52 -10.19 16.29 11.35
C VAL A 52 -10.95 15.32 10.43
N GLN A 53 -11.79 14.45 11.00
CA GLN A 53 -12.58 13.47 10.26
C GLN A 53 -13.63 14.10 9.36
N ASN A 54 -14.21 15.19 9.84
CA ASN A 54 -15.31 15.86 9.20
C ASN A 54 -14.90 16.29 7.78
N SER A 55 -15.65 15.78 6.80
CA SER A 55 -15.38 15.90 5.36
C SER A 55 -15.62 17.30 4.80
N HIS A 56 -16.25 18.18 5.57
CA HIS A 56 -16.49 19.56 5.15
C HIS A 56 -15.20 20.38 5.19
N PRO A 57 -15.03 21.31 4.24
CA PRO A 57 -13.86 22.16 4.19
C PRO A 57 -13.71 23.00 5.49
N ASN A 58 -12.52 23.54 5.72
CA ASN A 58 -12.15 24.38 6.86
C ASN A 58 -11.83 23.60 8.14
N CYS A 59 -11.13 22.46 8.01
CA CYS A 59 -10.59 21.74 9.17
C CYS A 59 -9.77 22.67 10.10
N LEU A 60 -8.97 23.56 9.51
CA LEU A 60 -8.13 24.50 10.25
C LEU A 60 -8.94 25.44 11.15
N GLU A 61 -10.01 26.04 10.63
CA GLU A 61 -10.88 26.94 11.39
C GLU A 61 -11.57 26.20 12.55
N ARG A 62 -12.07 24.98 12.28
CA ARG A 62 -12.67 24.11 13.29
C ARG A 62 -11.69 23.80 14.42
N LEU A 63 -10.43 23.52 14.08
CA LEU A 63 -9.38 23.26 15.06
C LEU A 63 -9.02 24.50 15.87
N HIS A 64 -8.96 25.69 15.26
CA HIS A 64 -8.78 26.96 15.97
C HIS A 64 -9.91 27.21 16.95
N LEU A 65 -11.15 26.98 16.52
CA LEU A 65 -12.33 27.16 17.34
C LEU A 65 -12.33 26.23 18.56
N LEU A 66 -11.99 24.95 18.36
CA LEU A 66 -11.85 24.00 19.47
C LEU A 66 -10.70 24.37 20.41
N LYS A 67 -9.56 24.83 19.88
CA LYS A 67 -8.44 25.33 20.70
C LYS A 67 -8.83 26.54 21.55
N LYS A 68 -9.71 27.41 21.04
CA LYS A 68 -10.21 28.58 21.78
C LYS A 68 -11.15 28.20 22.93
N ILE A 69 -11.92 27.12 22.78
CA ILE A 69 -13.01 26.77 23.70
C ILE A 69 -12.63 25.69 24.70
N ILE A 70 -11.84 24.69 24.30
CA ILE A 70 -11.42 23.60 25.19
C ILE A 70 -10.40 24.14 26.20
N PRO A 71 -10.57 23.91 27.51
CA PRO A 71 -9.57 24.30 28.49
C PRO A 71 -8.18 23.72 28.17
N ASP A 72 -7.14 24.55 28.27
CA ASP A 72 -5.77 24.24 27.81
C ASP A 72 -5.23 22.89 28.29
N HIS A 73 -5.49 22.51 29.54
CA HIS A 73 -5.01 21.26 30.11
C HIS A 73 -5.69 20.02 29.49
N PHE A 74 -6.97 20.12 29.11
CA PHE A 74 -7.66 19.05 28.38
C PHE A 74 -7.25 19.04 26.91
N TYR A 75 -7.10 20.21 26.29
CA TYR A 75 -6.62 20.32 24.91
C TYR A 75 -5.25 19.64 24.77
N LYS A 76 -4.33 19.95 25.67
CA LYS A 76 -3.00 19.32 25.77
C LYS A 76 -3.04 17.80 25.90
N GLN A 77 -3.97 17.25 26.68
CA GLN A 77 -4.17 15.80 26.79
C GLN A 77 -4.72 15.21 25.49
N LEU A 78 -5.69 15.86 24.85
CA LEU A 78 -6.29 15.41 23.59
C LEU A 78 -5.27 15.32 22.45
N LEU A 79 -4.22 16.15 22.44
CA LEU A 79 -3.16 16.10 21.42
C LEU A 79 -2.38 14.78 21.41
N VAL A 80 -2.23 14.13 22.57
CA VAL A 80 -1.44 12.90 22.73
C VAL A 80 -2.30 11.64 22.86
N LEU A 81 -3.61 11.78 23.04
CA LEU A 81 -4.52 10.66 23.15
C LEU A 81 -4.71 9.95 21.81
N THR A 82 -4.76 8.62 21.87
CA THR A 82 -4.91 7.78 20.69
C THR A 82 -6.30 7.17 20.59
N ASN A 83 -6.85 7.10 19.36
CA ASN A 83 -8.08 6.38 19.09
C ASN A 83 -7.91 4.85 19.14
N LYS A 84 -8.94 4.08 18.74
CA LYS A 84 -8.91 2.60 18.70
C LYS A 84 -7.81 2.02 17.80
N ASN A 85 -7.32 2.79 16.82
CA ASN A 85 -6.23 2.39 15.92
C ASN A 85 -4.85 2.82 16.43
N HIS A 86 -4.75 3.29 17.67
CA HIS A 86 -3.52 3.83 18.24
C HIS A 86 -2.96 5.04 17.44
N GLN A 87 -3.86 5.90 16.94
CA GLN A 87 -3.50 7.10 16.20
C GLN A 87 -3.83 8.35 17.02
N THR A 88 -2.89 9.28 17.13
CA THR A 88 -3.15 10.65 17.60
C THR A 88 -3.97 11.43 16.56
N ALA A 89 -4.48 12.61 16.91
CA ALA A 89 -5.23 13.44 15.97
C ALA A 89 -4.40 13.80 14.73
N LEU A 90 -3.09 14.07 14.90
CA LEU A 90 -2.18 14.36 13.78
C LEU A 90 -1.94 13.13 12.89
N MET A 91 -1.72 11.95 13.48
CA MET A 91 -1.60 10.69 12.73
C MET A 91 -2.88 10.40 11.93
N TYR A 92 -4.03 10.63 12.56
CA TYR A 92 -5.32 10.46 11.93
C TYR A 92 -5.51 11.44 10.77
N ALA A 93 -5.15 12.71 10.95
CA ALA A 93 -5.16 13.72 9.89
C ALA A 93 -4.36 13.26 8.67
N CYS A 94 -3.13 12.79 8.88
CA CYS A 94 -2.29 12.27 7.81
C CYS A 94 -2.93 11.08 7.09
N ALA A 95 -3.68 10.23 7.82
CA ALA A 95 -4.26 9.01 7.28
C ALA A 95 -5.54 9.22 6.46
N ILE A 96 -6.33 10.27 6.75
CA ILE A 96 -7.69 10.39 6.18
C ILE A 96 -8.03 11.74 5.56
N SER A 97 -7.32 12.82 5.90
CA SER A 97 -7.71 14.16 5.45
C SER A 97 -7.51 14.31 3.94
N SER A 98 -8.57 14.78 3.26
CA SER A 98 -8.52 15.17 1.85
C SER A 98 -7.98 16.57 1.64
N GLU A 99 -7.95 17.40 2.68
CA GLU A 99 -7.37 18.74 2.62
C GLU A 99 -5.83 18.65 2.60
N VAL A 100 -5.22 19.68 2.02
CA VAL A 100 -3.78 19.89 2.18
C VAL A 100 -3.52 20.12 3.65
N LEU A 101 -2.80 19.19 4.29
CA LEU A 101 -2.33 19.38 5.66
C LEU A 101 -1.20 20.41 5.65
N GLY A 102 -1.61 21.68 5.57
CA GLY A 102 -0.71 22.83 5.64
C GLY A 102 -0.11 22.99 7.03
N GLU A 103 0.84 23.92 7.13
CA GLU A 103 1.54 24.24 8.38
C GLU A 103 0.56 24.54 9.52
N GLY A 104 -0.54 25.26 9.27
CA GLY A 104 -1.51 25.61 10.32
C GLY A 104 -2.13 24.40 11.04
N ILE A 105 -2.47 23.32 10.32
CA ILE A 105 -3.03 22.11 10.97
C ILE A 105 -1.95 21.43 11.80
N PHE A 106 -0.71 21.38 11.30
CA PHE A 106 0.42 20.88 12.06
C PHE A 106 0.68 21.75 13.29
N GLU A 107 0.69 23.07 13.21
CA GLU A 107 0.90 23.96 14.35
C GLU A 107 -0.16 23.78 15.46
N ILE A 108 -1.40 23.47 15.10
CA ILE A 108 -2.49 23.27 16.06
C ILE A 108 -2.49 21.86 16.67
N LEU A 109 -2.17 20.84 15.87
CA LEU A 109 -2.22 19.43 16.28
C LEU A 109 -0.87 18.85 16.70
N LEU A 110 0.23 19.54 16.41
CA LEU A 110 1.53 19.18 16.93
C LEU A 110 1.50 19.46 18.42
N PRO A 111 1.81 18.46 19.26
CA PRO A 111 1.82 18.69 20.69
C PRO A 111 2.84 19.77 21.02
N GLN A 112 2.36 20.96 21.39
CA GLN A 112 3.20 22.07 21.89
C GLN A 112 3.99 21.68 23.15
N LEU A 113 3.63 20.53 23.75
CA LEU A 113 4.22 19.90 24.92
C LEU A 113 5.46 19.06 24.64
N LEU A 114 5.76 18.77 23.38
CA LEU A 114 6.99 18.09 23.04
C LEU A 114 8.00 19.17 22.78
N ASP A 115 8.91 19.37 23.74
CA ASP A 115 10.25 19.80 23.36
C ASP A 115 10.58 19.03 22.08
N LYS A 116 10.95 19.69 20.98
CA LYS A 116 11.01 19.09 19.62
C LYS A 116 11.84 17.79 19.55
N ALA A 117 12.55 17.49 20.64
CA ALA A 117 13.29 16.29 20.98
C ALA A 117 12.49 15.09 21.56
N SER A 118 11.18 15.14 21.83
CA SER A 118 10.46 13.95 22.32
C SER A 118 10.30 12.90 21.21
N LEU A 119 11.29 12.01 21.13
CA LEU A 119 11.44 10.97 20.12
C LEU A 119 10.21 10.03 20.08
N SER A 120 9.55 9.81 21.21
CA SER A 120 8.48 8.82 21.36
C SER A 120 7.23 9.14 20.53
N PHE A 121 6.90 10.41 20.33
CA PHE A 121 5.74 10.79 19.50
C PHE A 121 6.00 10.51 18.02
N TRP A 122 7.17 10.90 17.52
CA TRP A 122 7.52 10.76 16.11
C TRP A 122 7.76 9.31 15.70
N GLU A 123 8.14 8.47 16.67
CA GLU A 123 8.34 7.02 16.49
C GLU A 123 7.07 6.19 16.77
N MET A 124 5.96 6.85 17.17
CA MET A 124 4.68 6.19 17.41
C MET A 124 4.19 5.47 16.15
N ARG A 125 3.61 4.29 16.37
CA ARG A 125 3.08 3.43 15.31
C ARG A 125 1.63 3.11 15.56
N ASP A 126 0.80 3.11 14.53
CA ASP A 126 -0.59 2.67 14.65
C ASP A 126 -0.70 1.15 14.91
N THR A 127 -1.93 0.63 15.05
CA THR A 127 -2.18 -0.81 15.22
C THR A 127 -1.65 -1.69 14.08
N LYS A 128 -1.34 -1.12 12.91
CA LYS A 128 -0.72 -1.81 11.76
C LYS A 128 0.80 -1.62 11.71
N GLY A 129 1.39 -1.00 12.73
CA GLY A 129 2.82 -0.73 12.81
C GLY A 129 3.29 0.45 11.96
N ARG A 130 2.39 1.33 11.49
CA ARG A 130 2.69 2.44 10.59
C ARG A 130 3.00 3.73 11.36
N THR A 131 4.09 4.37 10.99
CA THR A 131 4.53 5.69 11.44
C THR A 131 3.73 6.82 10.80
N LEU A 132 3.91 8.05 11.29
CA LEU A 132 3.29 9.25 10.71
C LEU A 132 3.63 9.44 9.22
N ILE A 133 4.89 9.21 8.82
CA ILE A 133 5.33 9.30 7.41
C ILE A 133 4.61 8.25 6.55
N GLU A 134 4.51 7.03 7.05
CA GLU A 134 3.84 5.93 6.34
C GLU A 134 2.33 6.20 6.19
N LEU A 135 1.68 6.75 7.22
CA LEU A 135 0.27 7.16 7.14
C LEU A 135 0.06 8.28 6.12
N ALA A 136 0.94 9.28 6.11
CA ALA A 136 0.91 10.38 5.15
C ALA A 136 1.05 9.90 3.70
N LEU A 137 1.82 8.83 3.48
CA LEU A 137 2.05 8.20 2.18
C LEU A 137 0.95 7.22 1.76
N CYS A 138 0.26 6.59 2.72
CA CYS A 138 -0.89 5.75 2.42
C CYS A 138 -2.11 6.57 2.01
N ASN A 139 -2.19 7.83 2.41
CA ASN A 139 -3.29 8.71 2.05
C ASN A 139 -3.06 9.30 0.65
N THR A 140 -3.80 8.77 -0.32
CA THR A 140 -3.79 9.23 -1.72
C THR A 140 -4.67 10.45 -1.97
N LYS A 141 -5.39 10.94 -0.95
CA LYS A 141 -6.18 12.17 -1.03
C LYS A 141 -5.30 13.37 -0.65
N GLY A 142 -5.45 14.48 -1.38
CA GLY A 142 -4.71 15.73 -1.14
C GLY A 142 -3.25 15.70 -1.64
N ASP A 143 -2.47 16.73 -1.29
CA ASP A 143 -1.06 16.85 -1.72
C ASP A 143 -0.11 16.12 -0.76
N THR A 144 0.29 14.91 -1.14
CA THR A 144 1.26 14.08 -0.43
C THR A 144 2.63 14.77 -0.26
N ILE A 145 3.06 15.58 -1.23
CA ILE A 145 4.38 16.24 -1.17
C ILE A 145 4.37 17.34 -0.12
N GLU A 146 3.38 18.22 -0.15
CA GLU A 146 3.29 19.30 0.84
C GLU A 146 3.14 18.72 2.25
N ARG A 147 2.32 17.67 2.43
CA ARG A 147 2.21 16.94 3.70
C ARG A 147 3.57 16.45 4.20
N LEU A 148 4.37 15.84 3.32
CA LEU A 148 5.70 15.36 3.70
C LEU A 148 6.71 16.48 3.95
N LYS A 149 6.63 17.61 3.22
CA LYS A 149 7.45 18.79 3.51
C LYS A 149 7.17 19.31 4.91
N THR A 150 5.89 19.45 5.27
CA THR A 150 5.47 19.87 6.60
C THR A 150 5.97 18.92 7.68
N ILE A 151 5.84 17.60 7.48
CA ILE A 151 6.39 16.60 8.41
C ILE A 151 7.91 16.75 8.53
N LYS A 152 8.62 16.86 7.41
CA LYS A 152 10.09 16.96 7.39
C LYS A 152 10.62 18.22 8.07
N ARG A 153 9.89 19.35 7.97
CA ARG A 153 10.23 20.61 8.66
C ARG A 153 10.05 20.51 10.17
N ASN A 154 9.01 19.80 10.62
CA ASN A 154 8.63 19.74 12.03
C ASN A 154 9.27 18.56 12.80
N MET A 155 9.60 17.46 12.13
CA MET A 155 10.19 16.26 12.73
C MET A 155 11.71 16.41 12.94
N PRO A 156 12.26 15.97 14.10
CA PRO A 156 13.70 15.95 14.30
C PRO A 156 14.42 15.12 13.23
N LYS A 157 15.48 15.69 12.64
CA LYS A 157 16.20 15.13 11.49
C LYS A 157 16.64 13.68 11.68
N LYS A 158 17.11 13.33 12.87
CA LYS A 158 17.56 11.95 13.20
C LYS A 158 16.40 10.94 13.11
N THR A 159 15.23 11.31 13.60
CA THR A 159 14.03 10.46 13.54
C THR A 159 13.47 10.36 12.13
N TYR A 160 13.41 11.48 11.40
CA TYR A 160 13.01 11.45 10.00
C TYR A 160 13.91 10.50 9.20
N PHE A 161 15.23 10.62 9.40
CA PHE A 161 16.21 9.77 8.74
C PHE A 161 16.07 8.29 9.13
N SER A 162 15.87 7.98 10.42
CA SER A 162 15.71 6.59 10.89
C SER A 162 14.44 5.91 10.36
N ILE A 163 13.40 6.68 10.02
CA ILE A 163 12.17 6.16 9.42
C ILE A 163 12.36 5.91 7.93
N ILE A 164 12.89 6.89 7.17
CA ILE A 164 13.03 6.73 5.70
C ILE A 164 14.03 5.64 5.31
N THR A 165 15.01 5.33 6.14
CA THR A 165 15.96 4.22 5.91
C THR A 165 15.32 2.84 6.06
N GLN A 166 14.13 2.73 6.66
CA GLN A 166 13.39 1.46 6.78
C GLN A 166 12.74 1.02 5.46
N LYS A 167 12.89 1.78 4.36
CA LYS A 167 12.36 1.55 2.99
C LYS A 167 10.86 1.48 2.82
N LYS A 168 10.12 1.08 3.86
CA LYS A 168 8.65 1.03 3.85
C LYS A 168 8.01 2.32 3.29
N PRO A 169 8.52 3.53 3.59
CA PRO A 169 8.02 4.75 2.93
C PRO A 169 8.13 4.70 1.40
N LEU A 170 9.29 4.30 0.85
CA LEU A 170 9.48 4.20 -0.60
C LEU A 170 8.58 3.11 -1.21
N ILE A 171 8.42 1.98 -0.52
CA ILE A 171 7.49 0.92 -0.92
C ILE A 171 6.06 1.46 -1.04
N TYR A 172 5.58 2.21 -0.04
CA TYR A 172 4.25 2.80 -0.08
C TYR A 172 4.09 3.80 -1.23
N VAL A 173 5.11 4.61 -1.52
CA VAL A 173 5.08 5.50 -2.68
C VAL A 173 4.92 4.73 -3.98
N LEU A 174 5.74 3.71 -4.20
CA LEU A 174 5.71 2.95 -5.46
C LEU A 174 4.43 2.11 -5.61
N TYR A 175 3.88 1.61 -4.50
CA TYR A 175 2.73 0.72 -4.53
C TYR A 175 1.38 1.44 -4.45
N LEU A 176 1.27 2.59 -3.77
CA LEU A 176 -0.02 3.24 -3.51
C LEU A 176 -0.26 4.50 -4.34
N GLN A 177 0.81 5.23 -4.72
CA GLN A 177 0.65 6.49 -5.43
C GLN A 177 0.49 6.23 -6.93
N SER A 178 -0.54 6.85 -7.54
CA SER A 178 -0.77 6.78 -8.99
C SER A 178 0.35 7.47 -9.75
N GLU A 179 0.74 8.68 -9.32
CA GLU A 179 1.86 9.42 -9.89
C GLU A 179 2.97 9.57 -8.84
N VAL A 180 4.19 9.18 -9.23
CA VAL A 180 5.37 9.39 -8.41
C VAL A 180 6.23 10.47 -9.06
N ARG A 181 6.34 11.60 -8.37
CA ARG A 181 7.18 12.74 -8.75
C ARG A 181 8.60 12.59 -8.19
N ASP A 182 9.58 13.15 -8.90
CA ASP A 182 10.99 13.15 -8.47
C ASP A 182 11.17 13.71 -7.05
N GLU A 183 10.49 14.82 -6.76
CA GLU A 183 10.57 15.50 -5.46
C GLU A 183 10.14 14.57 -4.30
N LEU A 184 9.11 13.76 -4.51
CA LEU A 184 8.64 12.80 -3.51
C LEU A 184 9.72 11.76 -3.19
N VAL A 185 10.35 11.20 -4.22
CA VAL A 185 11.43 10.20 -4.04
C VAL A 185 12.68 10.83 -3.46
N GLN A 186 13.03 12.07 -3.85
CA GLN A 186 14.15 12.80 -3.25
C GLN A 186 13.99 13.01 -1.74
N MET A 187 12.76 13.14 -1.24
CA MET A 187 12.52 13.24 0.20
C MET A 187 12.71 11.93 0.95
N LEU A 188 12.52 10.78 0.28
CA LEU A 188 12.55 9.45 0.90
C LEU A 188 13.87 8.70 0.70
N VAL A 189 14.66 9.06 -0.31
CA VAL A 189 15.98 8.46 -0.52
C VAL A 189 16.99 9.06 0.46
N PRO A 190 17.60 8.25 1.35
CA PRO A 190 18.58 8.74 2.30
C PRO A 190 19.83 9.24 1.57
N ARG A 191 20.29 10.46 1.88
CA ARG A 191 21.53 11.05 1.30
C ARG A 191 22.73 11.02 2.26
N SER A 192 22.72 10.15 3.27
CA SER A 192 23.82 10.07 4.23
C SER A 192 24.89 9.11 3.75
N GLU A 193 26.15 9.50 3.88
CA GLU A 193 27.32 8.64 3.65
C GLU A 193 27.31 7.37 4.51
N LYS A 194 26.58 7.39 5.64
CA LYS A 194 26.48 6.26 6.56
C LYS A 194 25.49 5.17 6.12
N VAL A 195 24.72 5.39 5.06
CA VAL A 195 23.77 4.39 4.55
C VAL A 195 24.35 3.73 3.32
N ASP A 196 24.50 2.41 3.40
CA ASP A 196 24.76 1.60 2.22
C ASP A 196 23.57 1.72 1.26
N LEU A 197 23.73 2.55 0.23
CA LEU A 197 22.70 2.78 -0.78
C LEU A 197 22.37 1.49 -1.53
N ASN A 198 23.34 0.63 -1.80
CA ASN A 198 23.08 -0.62 -2.51
C ASN A 198 22.19 -1.52 -1.67
N ALA A 199 22.50 -1.68 -0.37
CA ALA A 199 21.62 -2.35 0.56
C ALA A 199 20.24 -1.66 0.61
N TYR A 200 20.17 -0.31 0.55
CA TYR A 200 18.91 0.44 0.53
C TYR A 200 18.05 0.21 -0.73
N TRP A 201 18.60 -0.23 -1.85
CA TRP A 201 17.80 -0.57 -3.04
C TRP A 201 17.50 -2.07 -3.18
N GLU A 202 18.30 -2.95 -2.56
CA GLU A 202 18.22 -4.41 -2.77
C GLU A 202 17.32 -5.20 -1.78
N VAL A 203 17.05 -4.69 -0.57
CA VAL A 203 16.20 -5.41 0.44
C VAL A 203 14.81 -5.74 -0.10
N LYS A 204 14.44 -7.00 0.10
CA LYS A 204 13.09 -7.54 -0.06
C LYS A 204 12.29 -7.30 1.22
N ASP A 205 11.09 -6.76 1.10
CA ASP A 205 10.25 -6.53 2.28
C ASP A 205 9.90 -7.86 2.97
N LYS A 206 9.78 -7.81 4.30
CA LYS A 206 9.29 -8.91 5.15
C LYS A 206 7.78 -8.83 5.35
N VAL A 207 7.13 -7.71 5.02
CA VAL A 207 5.67 -7.58 5.05
C VAL A 207 5.04 -8.64 4.17
N LEU A 208 4.11 -9.42 4.74
CA LEU A 208 3.54 -10.63 4.14
C LEU A 208 3.04 -10.42 2.70
N MET A 209 2.41 -9.26 2.42
CA MET A 209 1.85 -8.92 1.12
C MET A 209 2.91 -8.61 0.05
N PHE A 210 4.08 -8.11 0.43
CA PHE A 210 5.14 -7.71 -0.49
C PHE A 210 6.35 -8.64 -0.46
N LYS A 211 6.28 -9.70 0.35
CA LYS A 211 7.39 -10.62 0.57
C LYS A 211 7.88 -11.20 -0.75
N GLY A 212 9.15 -10.96 -1.05
CA GLY A 212 9.84 -11.49 -2.23
C GLY A 212 9.82 -10.60 -3.47
N HIS A 213 9.09 -9.49 -3.47
CA HIS A 213 9.11 -8.50 -4.56
C HIS A 213 10.32 -7.55 -4.41
N SER A 214 10.91 -7.12 -5.53
CA SER A 214 11.78 -5.93 -5.55
C SER A 214 10.96 -4.65 -5.67
N LEU A 215 11.59 -3.50 -5.44
CA LEU A 215 10.96 -2.19 -5.66
C LEU A 215 10.46 -2.03 -7.10
N LEU A 216 11.18 -2.58 -8.07
CA LEU A 216 10.78 -2.54 -9.47
C LEU A 216 9.54 -3.41 -9.75
N HIS A 217 9.44 -4.59 -9.15
CA HIS A 217 8.22 -5.40 -9.23
C HIS A 217 7.02 -4.65 -8.64
N LEU A 218 7.20 -3.99 -7.48
CA LEU A 218 6.12 -3.25 -6.83
C LEU A 218 5.67 -2.04 -7.65
N ALA A 219 6.61 -1.33 -8.29
CA ALA A 219 6.29 -0.20 -9.18
C ALA A 219 5.42 -0.63 -10.37
N ILE A 220 5.64 -1.84 -10.90
CA ILE A 220 4.90 -2.41 -12.03
C ILE A 220 3.64 -3.16 -11.58
N LEU A 221 3.59 -3.72 -10.37
CA LEU A 221 2.45 -4.48 -9.88
C LEU A 221 1.19 -3.61 -9.75
N ASN A 222 1.37 -2.34 -9.39
CA ASN A 222 0.27 -1.40 -9.24
C ASN A 222 -0.34 -1.06 -10.62
N GLN A 223 -1.61 -1.41 -10.83
CA GLN A 223 -2.38 -1.16 -12.07
C GLN A 223 -2.85 0.30 -12.22
N GLN A 224 -2.59 1.16 -11.24
CA GLN A 224 -2.88 2.59 -11.35
C GLN A 224 -2.17 3.20 -12.58
N PRO A 225 -2.78 4.21 -13.23
CA PRO A 225 -2.18 4.89 -14.38
C PRO A 225 -0.79 5.44 -14.01
N HIS A 226 0.02 5.74 -15.03
CA HIS A 226 1.36 6.31 -14.88
C HIS A 226 2.39 5.41 -14.18
N PHE A 227 2.27 4.08 -14.26
CA PHE A 227 3.32 3.18 -13.77
C PHE A 227 4.70 3.46 -14.37
N GLU A 228 4.76 3.93 -15.61
CA GLU A 228 6.00 4.39 -16.25
C GLU A 228 6.73 5.45 -15.43
N SER A 229 5.99 6.39 -14.81
CA SER A 229 6.59 7.43 -13.97
C SER A 229 7.33 6.80 -12.78
N ARG A 230 6.73 5.76 -12.16
CA ARG A 230 7.35 5.00 -11.06
C ARG A 230 8.65 4.33 -11.51
N VAL A 231 8.64 3.68 -12.67
CA VAL A 231 9.84 3.01 -13.21
C VAL A 231 10.92 4.02 -13.61
N LYS A 232 10.55 5.12 -14.26
CA LYS A 232 11.47 6.21 -14.65
C LYS A 232 12.17 6.82 -13.42
N VAL A 233 11.41 7.08 -12.37
CA VAL A 233 11.95 7.59 -11.09
C VAL A 233 12.85 6.56 -10.44
N LEU A 234 12.49 5.27 -10.43
CA LEU A 234 13.39 4.22 -9.93
C LEU A 234 14.73 4.19 -10.68
N LYS A 235 14.70 4.24 -12.03
CA LYS A 235 15.93 4.27 -12.84
C LYS A 235 16.77 5.52 -12.55
N LYS A 236 16.12 6.65 -12.29
CA LYS A 236 16.79 7.92 -12.01
C LYS A 236 17.50 7.95 -10.66
N PHE A 237 16.91 7.36 -9.62
CA PHE A 237 17.43 7.47 -8.24
C PHE A 237 18.18 6.23 -7.74
N ALA A 238 17.92 5.05 -8.28
CA ALA A 238 18.68 3.86 -7.92
C ALA A 238 20.08 3.90 -8.56
N PRO A 239 21.14 3.46 -7.86
CA PRO A 239 22.43 3.19 -8.49
C PRO A 239 22.24 2.26 -9.69
N LYS A 240 22.95 2.54 -10.79
CA LYS A 240 22.82 1.77 -12.05
C LYS A 240 22.96 0.27 -11.80
N THR A 241 23.97 -0.14 -11.03
CA THR A 241 24.22 -1.53 -10.64
C THR A 241 23.03 -2.17 -9.91
N CYS A 242 22.32 -1.45 -9.04
CA CYS A 242 21.13 -1.94 -8.36
C CYS A 242 19.94 -2.04 -9.30
N PHE A 243 19.75 -1.05 -10.18
CA PHE A 243 18.66 -1.07 -11.16
C PHE A 243 18.82 -2.24 -12.14
N ASP A 244 20.02 -2.44 -12.67
CA ASP A 244 20.35 -3.55 -13.59
C ASP A 244 20.11 -4.91 -12.92
N LYS A 245 20.49 -5.06 -11.64
CA LYS A 245 20.15 -6.25 -10.85
C LYS A 245 18.64 -6.41 -10.66
N MET A 246 17.90 -5.32 -10.40
CA MET A 246 16.45 -5.38 -10.19
C MET A 246 15.70 -5.84 -11.43
N ILE A 247 16.14 -5.46 -12.64
CA ILE A 247 15.57 -5.91 -13.92
C ILE A 247 15.68 -7.42 -14.09
N LYS A 248 16.79 -8.02 -13.64
CA LYS A 248 17.03 -9.46 -13.76
C LYS A 248 16.50 -10.27 -12.58
N LEU A 249 16.08 -9.59 -11.51
CA LEU A 249 15.70 -10.25 -10.28
C LEU A 249 14.41 -11.02 -10.49
N LYS A 250 14.47 -12.33 -10.25
CA LYS A 250 13.28 -13.18 -10.19
C LYS A 250 12.56 -13.00 -8.86
N ASP A 251 11.26 -12.77 -8.94
CA ASP A 251 10.39 -12.74 -7.77
C ASP A 251 10.33 -14.11 -7.07
N LYS A 252 9.97 -14.05 -5.78
CA LYS A 252 9.68 -15.24 -4.97
C LYS A 252 8.44 -14.95 -4.14
N VAL A 253 7.28 -14.93 -4.79
CA VAL A 253 6.02 -14.55 -4.18
C VAL A 253 5.32 -15.79 -3.66
N THR A 254 5.10 -15.82 -2.35
CA THR A 254 4.20 -16.80 -1.75
C THR A 254 2.87 -16.11 -1.51
N GLY A 255 1.84 -16.49 -2.25
CA GLY A 255 0.49 -16.01 -2.07
C GLY A 255 -0.39 -17.06 -1.40
N ILE A 256 -1.39 -16.59 -0.66
CA ILE A 256 -2.48 -17.42 -0.16
C ILE A 256 -3.74 -16.91 -0.84
N CYS A 257 -4.28 -17.67 -1.78
CA CYS A 257 -5.63 -17.43 -2.31
C CYS A 257 -6.64 -18.08 -1.37
N CYS A 258 -7.36 -17.26 -0.62
CA CYS A 258 -8.54 -17.71 0.13
C CYS A 258 -9.74 -17.65 -0.81
N PHE A 259 -10.34 -18.79 -1.14
CA PHE A 259 -11.59 -18.83 -1.88
C PHE A 259 -12.75 -18.61 -0.91
N TYR A 260 -13.39 -17.43 -0.97
CA TYR A 260 -14.68 -17.22 -0.35
C TYR A 260 -15.77 -17.66 -1.33
N SER A 261 -16.06 -18.96 -1.41
CA SER A 261 -17.26 -19.40 -2.10
C SER A 261 -18.46 -19.19 -1.17
N ILE A 262 -19.51 -18.55 -1.69
CA ILE A 262 -20.74 -18.21 -0.96
C ILE A 262 -21.46 -19.47 -0.41
N PHE A 263 -21.09 -20.66 -0.88
CA PHE A 263 -21.70 -21.94 -0.49
C PHE A 263 -21.03 -22.65 0.70
N PHE A 264 -19.90 -22.18 1.23
CA PHE A 264 -19.15 -22.90 2.25
C PHE A 264 -18.85 -22.06 3.49
N PHE A 265 -19.84 -21.97 4.39
CA PHE A 265 -19.67 -21.40 5.73
C PHE A 265 -18.70 -22.21 6.64
N PHE A 266 -18.12 -23.33 6.17
CA PHE A 266 -17.30 -24.23 7.01
C PHE A 266 -15.93 -24.63 6.45
N PHE A 267 -15.57 -24.29 5.20
CA PHE A 267 -14.31 -24.75 4.61
C PHE A 267 -13.45 -23.58 4.18
N TRP A 268 -12.51 -23.19 5.05
CA TRP A 268 -11.39 -22.32 4.67
C TRP A 268 -10.37 -23.18 3.91
N SER A 269 -10.59 -23.44 2.62
CA SER A 269 -9.53 -23.95 1.75
C SER A 269 -8.68 -22.76 1.25
N GLY A 270 -7.54 -22.54 1.93
CA GLY A 270 -6.53 -21.60 1.47
C GLY A 270 -5.60 -22.30 0.50
N ASN A 271 -5.68 -21.98 -0.79
CA ASN A 271 -4.68 -22.43 -1.75
C ASN A 271 -3.43 -21.59 -1.59
N ILE A 272 -2.33 -22.22 -1.15
CA ILE A 272 -1.02 -21.57 -1.10
C ILE A 272 -0.39 -21.76 -2.47
N PHE A 273 -0.28 -20.68 -3.24
CA PHE A 273 0.50 -20.73 -4.47
C PHE A 273 1.88 -20.14 -4.20
N LYS A 274 2.91 -20.87 -4.60
CA LYS A 274 4.27 -20.35 -4.66
C LYS A 274 4.57 -20.01 -6.10
N ARG A 275 4.62 -18.71 -6.38
CA ARG A 275 5.03 -18.19 -7.66
C ARG A 275 6.50 -17.80 -7.57
N ASN A 276 7.33 -18.47 -8.34
CA ASN A 276 8.74 -18.15 -8.43
C ASN A 276 9.10 -17.88 -9.88
N GLY A 277 9.97 -16.90 -10.10
CA GLY A 277 10.70 -16.81 -11.35
C GLY A 277 10.33 -15.64 -12.24
N TRP A 278 9.31 -14.84 -11.90
CA TRP A 278 8.90 -13.75 -12.76
C TRP A 278 9.89 -12.60 -12.64
N ILE A 279 10.31 -12.09 -13.78
CA ILE A 279 11.08 -10.85 -13.87
C ILE A 279 10.12 -9.65 -14.04
N PRO A 280 10.58 -8.42 -13.78
CA PRO A 280 9.79 -7.20 -13.98
C PRO A 280 9.13 -7.07 -15.36
N LEU A 281 9.80 -7.54 -16.42
CA LEU A 281 9.22 -7.52 -17.77
C LEU A 281 7.98 -8.43 -17.88
N MET A 282 7.99 -9.59 -17.21
CA MET A 282 6.80 -10.45 -17.16
C MET A 282 5.67 -9.80 -16.37
N TYR A 283 5.97 -9.08 -15.28
CA TYR A 283 4.97 -8.29 -14.55
C TYR A 283 4.35 -7.21 -15.43
N LEU A 284 5.15 -6.55 -16.27
CA LEU A 284 4.67 -5.52 -17.19
C LEU A 284 3.61 -6.11 -18.12
N PHE A 285 3.91 -7.26 -18.74
CA PHE A 285 2.96 -7.96 -19.61
C PHE A 285 1.83 -8.69 -18.85
N TYR A 286 1.94 -8.90 -17.54
CA TYR A 286 0.84 -9.48 -16.79
C TYR A 286 -0.16 -8.43 -16.29
N PHE A 287 0.34 -7.39 -15.63
CA PHE A 287 -0.49 -6.47 -14.86
C PHE A 287 -0.91 -5.22 -15.62
N GLN A 288 -0.09 -4.71 -16.54
CA GLN A 288 -0.32 -3.40 -17.16
C GLN A 288 -1.17 -3.49 -18.42
N HIS A 289 -2.11 -2.55 -18.54
CA HIS A 289 -3.02 -2.44 -19.68
C HIS A 289 -2.36 -1.75 -20.88
N ARG A 290 -1.50 -0.77 -20.63
CA ARG A 290 -0.80 0.01 -21.64
C ARG A 290 0.69 -0.28 -21.54
N ILE A 291 1.28 -0.69 -22.65
CA ILE A 291 2.72 -0.95 -22.77
C ILE A 291 3.18 -0.23 -24.03
N ASP A 292 4.30 0.48 -23.95
CA ASP A 292 4.93 1.14 -25.07
C ASP A 292 6.39 0.69 -25.23
N ASP A 293 7.02 1.11 -26.33
CA ASP A 293 8.42 0.81 -26.57
C ASP A 293 9.33 1.39 -25.49
N SER A 294 9.02 2.58 -24.99
CA SER A 294 9.87 3.31 -24.06
C SER A 294 10.05 2.55 -22.75
N ILE A 295 8.99 1.90 -22.26
CA ILE A 295 9.02 1.15 -21.02
C ILE A 295 9.62 -0.25 -21.19
N ILE A 296 9.45 -0.89 -22.34
CA ILE A 296 10.14 -2.13 -22.66
C ILE A 296 11.64 -1.87 -22.73
N GLU A 297 12.05 -0.83 -23.45
CA GLU A 297 13.44 -0.42 -23.54
C GLU A 297 14.04 -0.10 -22.15
N LEU A 298 13.23 0.46 -21.25
CA LEU A 298 13.64 0.76 -19.87
C LEU A 298 13.90 -0.49 -19.03
N LEU A 299 13.16 -1.56 -19.30
CA LEU A 299 13.21 -2.84 -18.58
C LEU A 299 14.06 -3.90 -19.29
N LEU A 300 14.67 -3.58 -20.42
CA LEU A 300 15.61 -4.48 -21.09
C LEU A 300 17.03 -4.24 -20.57
N PRO A 301 17.73 -5.28 -20.08
CA PRO A 301 19.14 -5.15 -19.72
C PRO A 301 19.98 -4.74 -20.92
N ASP A 302 21.01 -3.91 -20.68
CA ASP A 302 21.92 -3.41 -21.72
C ASP A 302 22.58 -4.58 -22.48
N GLU A 303 22.85 -5.71 -21.82
CA GLU A 303 23.48 -6.88 -22.46
C GLU A 303 22.54 -7.60 -23.43
N ILE A 304 21.23 -7.62 -23.16
CA ILE A 304 20.23 -8.21 -24.06
C ILE A 304 20.11 -7.36 -25.33
N LYS A 305 20.18 -6.03 -25.18
CA LYS A 305 20.15 -5.10 -26.32
C LYS A 305 21.38 -5.25 -27.22
N ALA A 306 22.53 -5.61 -26.65
CA ALA A 306 23.78 -5.73 -27.39
C ALA A 306 23.98 -7.10 -28.03
N ASN A 307 23.58 -8.19 -27.36
CA ASN A 307 24.01 -9.55 -27.71
C ASN A 307 22.87 -10.51 -28.07
N GLU A 308 21.62 -10.02 -28.15
CA GLU A 308 20.43 -10.85 -28.48
C GLU A 308 20.35 -12.15 -27.65
N ASP A 309 20.65 -12.08 -26.35
CA ASP A 309 20.67 -13.29 -25.50
C ASP A 309 19.27 -13.94 -25.43
N ILE A 310 19.16 -15.04 -26.18
CA ILE A 310 17.98 -15.86 -26.36
C ILE A 310 17.45 -16.39 -25.02
N SER A 311 18.33 -16.68 -24.06
CA SER A 311 17.94 -17.33 -22.80
C SER A 311 17.07 -16.44 -21.91
N PHE A 312 17.17 -15.12 -22.06
CA PHE A 312 16.33 -14.15 -21.36
C PHE A 312 14.88 -14.19 -21.84
N TRP A 313 14.67 -14.31 -23.15
CA TRP A 313 13.34 -14.31 -23.76
C TRP A 313 12.61 -15.64 -23.59
N GLU A 314 13.37 -16.73 -23.44
CA GLU A 314 12.88 -18.07 -23.19
C GLU A 314 12.65 -18.36 -21.70
N LEU A 315 12.73 -17.34 -20.83
CA LEU A 315 12.39 -17.50 -19.43
C LEU A 315 10.93 -17.93 -19.27
N THR A 316 10.72 -19.08 -18.66
CA THR A 316 9.42 -19.53 -18.18
C THR A 316 9.30 -19.27 -16.69
N ASP A 317 8.07 -19.10 -16.22
CA ASP A 317 7.82 -19.18 -14.79
C ASP A 317 7.93 -20.61 -14.25
N ASN A 318 7.97 -20.71 -12.92
CA ASN A 318 7.79 -21.96 -12.20
C ASN A 318 6.74 -21.71 -11.11
N VAL A 319 5.46 -21.80 -11.47
CA VAL A 319 4.39 -21.77 -10.47
C VAL A 319 4.23 -23.16 -9.90
N THR A 320 4.28 -23.26 -8.58
CA THR A 320 3.94 -24.49 -7.86
C THR A 320 2.68 -24.23 -7.06
N TYR A 321 1.61 -24.93 -7.42
CA TYR A 321 0.36 -24.91 -6.67
C TYR A 321 0.45 -25.91 -5.53
N PHE A 322 0.31 -25.44 -4.29
CA PHE A 322 0.28 -26.30 -3.13
C PHE A 322 -1.10 -26.20 -2.47
N LEU A 323 -1.96 -27.19 -2.76
CA LEU A 323 -3.23 -27.39 -2.08
C LEU A 323 -2.98 -27.84 -0.65
N LYS A 324 -2.68 -26.90 0.25
CA LYS A 324 -2.58 -27.18 1.68
C LYS A 324 -3.96 -27.10 2.31
N ASN A 325 -4.73 -28.18 2.19
CA ASN A 325 -5.95 -28.33 2.96
C ASN A 325 -5.57 -28.56 4.44
N VAL A 326 -5.58 -27.48 5.23
CA VAL A 326 -5.39 -27.55 6.69
C VAL A 326 -6.73 -27.98 7.29
N PHE A 327 -6.91 -29.29 7.48
CA PHE A 327 -8.06 -29.82 8.22
C PHE A 327 -7.85 -29.65 9.73
N LEU A 328 -8.49 -28.63 10.30
CA LEU A 328 -8.72 -28.51 11.73
C LEU A 328 -10.16 -28.96 12.04
N PHE A 329 -10.47 -30.25 11.99
CA PHE A 329 -11.63 -30.84 12.70
C PHE A 329 -11.48 -32.37 12.75
N ILE A 330 -10.85 -32.87 13.81
CA ILE A 330 -10.46 -34.27 13.99
C ILE A 330 -11.66 -35.21 14.29
N TYR A 331 -12.87 -34.70 14.55
CA TYR A 331 -13.93 -35.56 15.11
C TYR A 331 -15.07 -35.98 14.14
N LEU A 332 -15.26 -35.29 13.00
CA LEU A 332 -16.25 -35.70 11.97
C LEU A 332 -15.61 -36.50 10.81
N PHE A 333 -14.27 -36.65 10.85
CA PHE A 333 -13.42 -36.92 9.69
C PHE A 333 -13.28 -38.42 9.37
N VAL A 334 -13.47 -39.33 10.33
CA VAL A 334 -13.16 -40.77 10.13
C VAL A 334 -14.06 -41.44 9.08
N CYS A 335 -15.33 -41.02 8.95
CA CYS A 335 -16.24 -41.59 7.95
C CYS A 335 -16.12 -40.94 6.55
N LEU A 336 -15.68 -39.68 6.46
CA LEU A 336 -15.37 -39.00 5.20
C LEU A 336 -13.96 -39.34 4.68
N LEU A 337 -13.07 -39.79 5.56
CA LEU A 337 -11.66 -40.09 5.31
C LEU A 337 -11.45 -41.14 4.21
N ILE A 338 -12.27 -42.19 4.14
CA ILE A 338 -12.12 -43.25 3.14
C ILE A 338 -12.50 -42.75 1.74
N PHE A 339 -13.54 -41.91 1.63
CA PHE A 339 -13.96 -41.32 0.36
C PHE A 339 -13.03 -40.18 -0.10
N PHE A 340 -12.49 -39.41 0.85
CA PHE A 340 -11.53 -38.33 0.56
C PHE A 340 -10.10 -38.83 0.27
N PHE A 341 -9.69 -40.00 0.77
CA PHE A 341 -8.35 -40.55 0.50
C PHE A 341 -8.13 -40.83 -0.99
N PHE A 342 -9.18 -41.26 -1.70
CA PHE A 342 -9.14 -41.45 -3.16
C PHE A 342 -9.12 -40.13 -3.94
N PHE A 343 -9.73 -39.07 -3.42
CA PHE A 343 -9.71 -37.75 -4.07
C PHE A 343 -8.36 -37.02 -3.88
N PHE A 344 -7.65 -37.29 -2.78
CA PHE A 344 -6.36 -36.64 -2.46
C PHE A 344 -5.15 -37.23 -3.17
N LEU A 345 -5.19 -38.50 -3.57
CA LEU A 345 -4.09 -39.14 -4.32
C LEU A 345 -3.92 -38.57 -5.74
N CYS A 346 -4.87 -37.75 -6.22
CA CYS A 346 -4.82 -37.06 -7.51
C CYS A 346 -4.46 -35.56 -7.41
N VAL A 347 -3.99 -35.05 -6.26
CA VAL A 347 -3.46 -33.68 -6.20
C VAL A 347 -2.07 -33.66 -6.83
N GLY A 348 -2.05 -33.64 -8.17
CA GLY A 348 -0.85 -33.40 -8.94
C GLY A 348 -0.26 -32.04 -8.57
N CYS A 349 1.04 -32.03 -8.28
CA CYS A 349 1.81 -30.80 -8.25
C CYS A 349 2.04 -30.38 -9.71
N GLU A 350 1.04 -29.75 -10.31
CA GLU A 350 1.19 -29.19 -11.65
C GLU A 350 2.12 -27.98 -11.57
N GLN A 351 3.25 -28.09 -12.27
CA GLN A 351 4.15 -26.98 -12.52
C GLN A 351 3.70 -26.35 -13.83
N SER A 352 3.11 -25.16 -13.78
CA SER A 352 2.94 -24.37 -14.99
C SER A 352 4.27 -23.69 -15.33
N LYS A 353 4.58 -23.67 -16.62
CA LYS A 353 5.76 -23.00 -17.19
C LYS A 353 5.30 -21.96 -18.21
N HIS A 354 4.73 -20.87 -17.75
CA HIS A 354 4.26 -19.81 -18.62
C HIS A 354 5.41 -18.94 -19.12
N SER A 355 5.48 -18.79 -20.44
CA SER A 355 6.41 -17.87 -21.11
C SER A 355 5.87 -16.44 -21.18
N LEU A 356 6.73 -15.48 -21.55
CA LEU A 356 6.35 -14.08 -21.72
C LEU A 356 5.21 -13.89 -22.76
N LEU A 357 5.23 -14.69 -23.83
CA LEU A 357 4.19 -14.69 -24.85
C LEU A 357 2.84 -15.13 -24.26
N GLN A 358 2.83 -16.20 -23.49
CA GLN A 358 1.62 -16.72 -22.85
C GLN A 358 1.03 -15.71 -21.86
N PHE A 359 1.87 -14.99 -21.08
CA PHE A 359 1.38 -13.93 -20.20
C PHE A 359 0.67 -12.79 -20.91
N SER A 360 1.11 -12.49 -22.13
CA SER A 360 0.50 -11.43 -22.93
C SER A 360 -0.88 -11.82 -23.39
N ILE A 361 -1.09 -13.11 -23.68
CA ILE A 361 -2.35 -13.70 -24.16
C ILE A 361 -3.33 -13.97 -23.01
N GLN A 362 -2.88 -14.61 -21.93
CA GLN A 362 -3.74 -15.15 -20.86
C GLN A 362 -4.53 -14.09 -20.07
N ASN A 363 -4.07 -12.84 -20.03
CA ASN A 363 -4.65 -11.84 -19.11
C ASN A 363 -5.87 -11.08 -19.63
N ASN A 364 -6.43 -11.42 -20.80
CA ASN A 364 -7.58 -10.71 -21.42
C ASN A 364 -7.47 -9.17 -21.31
N LYS A 365 -6.24 -8.63 -21.35
CA LYS A 365 -6.00 -7.19 -21.25
C LYS A 365 -6.35 -6.54 -22.60
N PRO A 366 -6.77 -5.27 -22.58
CA PRO A 366 -7.01 -4.52 -23.82
C PRO A 366 -5.75 -4.44 -24.67
N HIS A 367 -5.94 -4.19 -25.98
CA HIS A 367 -4.86 -4.02 -26.95
C HIS A 367 -3.93 -5.23 -27.11
N LEU A 368 -4.48 -6.45 -27.09
CA LEU A 368 -3.70 -7.68 -27.26
C LEU A 368 -2.82 -7.65 -28.52
N GLU A 369 -3.37 -7.25 -29.67
CA GLU A 369 -2.65 -7.18 -30.94
C GLU A 369 -1.39 -6.29 -30.83
N HIS A 370 -1.55 -5.05 -30.37
CA HIS A 370 -0.44 -4.12 -30.14
C HIS A 370 0.64 -4.72 -29.21
N ARG A 371 0.23 -5.46 -28.17
CA ARG A 371 1.17 -6.09 -27.22
C ARG A 371 1.93 -7.25 -27.86
N LEU A 372 1.28 -8.02 -28.73
CA LEU A 372 1.93 -9.06 -29.52
C LEU A 372 2.87 -8.47 -30.57
N GLU A 373 2.51 -7.34 -31.20
CA GLU A 373 3.39 -6.60 -32.10
C GLU A 373 4.65 -6.10 -31.39
N LEU A 374 4.50 -5.55 -30.17
CA LEU A 374 5.63 -5.16 -29.33
C LEU A 374 6.52 -6.36 -28.99
N LEU A 375 5.95 -7.50 -28.60
CA LEU A 375 6.75 -8.70 -28.35
C LEU A 375 7.49 -9.16 -29.60
N LYS A 376 6.81 -9.23 -30.75
CA LYS A 376 7.42 -9.61 -32.02
C LYS A 376 8.55 -8.67 -32.43
N LYS A 377 8.41 -7.37 -32.12
CA LYS A 377 9.43 -6.36 -32.39
C LYS A 377 10.69 -6.55 -31.54
N TRP A 378 10.53 -6.88 -30.25
CA TRP A 378 11.65 -6.91 -29.30
C TRP A 378 12.27 -8.29 -29.09
N ILE A 379 11.52 -9.37 -29.35
CA ILE A 379 12.02 -10.75 -29.23
C ILE A 379 12.72 -11.15 -30.53
N PRO A 380 13.94 -11.72 -30.47
CA PRO A 380 14.58 -12.29 -31.66
C PRO A 380 13.68 -13.32 -32.33
N GLU A 381 13.57 -13.26 -33.66
CA GLU A 381 12.63 -14.10 -34.44
C GLU A 381 12.75 -15.59 -34.09
N GLN A 382 13.97 -16.09 -33.87
CA GLN A 382 14.21 -17.49 -33.47
C GLN A 382 13.53 -17.83 -32.14
N SER A 383 13.68 -16.99 -31.11
CA SER A 383 13.04 -17.16 -29.81
C SER A 383 11.52 -17.03 -29.93
N PHE A 384 11.03 -16.07 -30.72
CA PHE A 384 9.60 -15.86 -30.92
C PHE A 384 8.94 -17.09 -31.57
N GLN A 385 9.55 -17.65 -32.62
CA GLN A 385 9.09 -18.87 -33.27
C GLN A 385 9.11 -20.08 -32.33
N LYS A 386 10.13 -20.19 -31.46
CA LYS A 386 10.19 -21.25 -30.45
C LYS A 386 9.06 -21.11 -29.43
N LEU A 387 8.81 -19.90 -28.93
CA LEU A 387 7.74 -19.61 -27.98
C LEU A 387 6.34 -19.95 -28.53
N ILE A 388 6.09 -19.69 -29.82
CA ILE A 388 4.83 -20.06 -30.49
C ILE A 388 4.65 -21.59 -30.54
N ARG A 389 5.74 -22.34 -30.74
CA ARG A 389 5.72 -23.81 -30.84
C ARG A 389 5.72 -24.51 -29.49
N THR A 390 5.82 -23.77 -28.39
CA THR A 390 5.91 -24.37 -27.06
C THR A 390 4.52 -24.84 -26.66
N ASN A 391 4.30 -26.16 -26.72
CA ASN A 391 3.11 -26.83 -26.19
C ASN A 391 3.27 -26.95 -24.67
N ASP A 392 3.20 -25.84 -23.95
CA ASP A 392 2.95 -25.96 -22.51
C ASP A 392 1.50 -26.37 -22.32
N ASP A 393 1.26 -27.36 -21.45
CA ASP A 393 -0.07 -27.75 -21.02
C ASP A 393 -0.72 -26.53 -20.36
N VAL A 394 -1.44 -25.74 -21.15
CA VAL A 394 -2.27 -24.64 -20.65
C VAL A 394 -3.46 -25.30 -19.97
N ALA A 395 -3.26 -25.79 -18.74
CA ALA A 395 -4.35 -26.04 -17.82
C ALA A 395 -5.02 -24.68 -17.59
N PHE A 396 -6.12 -24.44 -18.32
CA PHE A 396 -6.98 -23.27 -18.20
C PHE A 396 -7.65 -23.27 -16.83
N PHE A 397 -6.90 -22.94 -15.78
CA PHE A 397 -7.49 -22.58 -14.50
C PHE A 397 -7.94 -21.12 -14.62
N PHE A 398 -9.23 -20.94 -14.84
CA PHE A 398 -9.93 -19.67 -14.71
C PHE A 398 -9.72 -19.11 -13.30
N PHE A 399 -8.64 -18.33 -13.10
CA PHE A 399 -8.47 -17.56 -11.89
C PHE A 399 -9.22 -16.24 -12.01
N PHE A 400 -10.42 -16.21 -11.42
CA PHE A 400 -10.93 -14.98 -10.84
C PHE A 400 -9.96 -14.56 -9.74
N PHE A 401 -8.93 -13.77 -10.08
CA PHE A 401 -8.59 -12.72 -9.15
C PHE A 401 -9.86 -11.89 -9.06
N CYS A 402 -10.59 -12.01 -7.95
CA CYS A 402 -11.38 -10.88 -7.49
C CYS A 402 -10.44 -9.69 -7.63
N GLU A 403 -10.78 -8.79 -8.56
CA GLU A 403 -10.38 -7.41 -8.40
C GLU A 403 -10.65 -7.12 -6.93
N CYS A 404 -9.59 -7.01 -6.12
CA CYS A 404 -9.63 -6.12 -5.00
C CYS A 404 -9.77 -4.73 -5.62
N ARG A 405 -10.94 -4.45 -6.22
CA ARG A 405 -11.61 -3.18 -6.09
C ARG A 405 -11.61 -2.97 -4.58
N HIS A 406 -10.60 -2.27 -4.09
CA HIS A 406 -10.92 -1.12 -3.28
C HIS A 406 -11.85 -0.30 -4.15
N SER A 407 -13.14 -0.65 -4.08
CA SER A 407 -14.20 0.23 -4.45
C SER A 407 -13.94 1.46 -3.59
N ASN A 408 -13.41 2.50 -4.22
CA ASN A 408 -13.71 3.86 -3.83
C ASN A 408 -15.20 4.17 -4.12
N ASN A 409 -16.10 3.20 -3.87
CA ASN A 409 -17.52 3.47 -3.68
C ASN A 409 -17.70 3.82 -2.20
N LEU A 410 -17.29 5.04 -1.87
CA LEU A 410 -18.03 5.88 -0.93
C LEU A 410 -18.83 6.94 -1.71
N GLU A 411 -19.22 6.62 -2.95
CA GLU A 411 -20.42 7.18 -3.56
C GLU A 411 -21.54 6.16 -3.34
N GLY A 412 -22.39 6.49 -2.38
CA GLY A 412 -23.48 5.64 -1.90
C GLY A 412 -24.21 6.36 -0.78
N ASN A 413 -24.91 7.44 -1.14
CA ASN A 413 -26.08 8.02 -0.48
C ASN A 413 -26.27 7.76 1.02
N ILE A 414 -25.95 8.78 1.84
CA ILE A 414 -26.74 9.46 2.89
C ILE A 414 -25.78 10.10 3.89
#